data_AF-A0A966XXR0-F1
#
_entry.id   AF-A0A966XXR0-F1
#
_cell.length_a   1.000
_cell.length_b   1.000
_cell.length_c   1.000
_cell.angle_alpha   90.00
_cell.angle_beta   90.00
_cell.angle_gamma   90.00
#
_symmetry.space_group_name_H-M   'P 1'
#
loop_
_entity.id
_entity.type
_entity.pdbx_description
1 polymer ?
#
loop_
_entity_poly.entity_id
_entity_poly.type
_entity_poly.pdbx_seq_one_letter_code
_entity_poly.pdbx_strand_id
1 'polypeptide(L)'
;SSLSNGSAYSCSVTATNSAGTGSASGTVSVTPIAGPTTPAILGVLPGDQRISVAFNFIGGKIVAAAGLAVATTASSYTATCTSSDGGVSASATGNNPIAVMGLTNAKTYTCSVTASADNGGTSTSSASTATIPNGGRFTSSTVLASTTNDSHIQAYPSYSSYCNYVNETATGTGTVPTINVYSTSGSYTTGTSASTITCSGTSTRTITSNALPDHISSTFFTNGLSPYTSSPYFSGNPNSIGVKSVSKTFPYSGSISSSYVTGAAGFNTTTCYTKTAAGNTLATGCTLVDFAYFNNGVKVEPGTAETYVSTSRTYNVEGKNYYQDVGLDPSNSHNQPTMAGQSTSKYGYYHYHGMPEGYISRLGKGNATMTLLGFASDGFPIYARYGYTARTSTAGGVSVMKANYRVRTAAEISAAGYTDRPSASVAPYGSFVQDWVFDASVGGDLDACNGRYGVTPESPNTAVYHYFLTDTYPFIARCVWGSSPASWGYTQSAN
;
A
#
# COMPACT_ATOMS: atom_id res chain seq x y z
N SER A 1 0.83 23.82 -32.48
CA SER A 1 1.63 23.04 -31.52
C SER A 1 3.05 23.61 -31.53
N SER A 2 3.82 23.49 -30.44
CA SER A 2 5.13 24.15 -30.15
C SER A 2 5.11 25.42 -29.27
N LEU A 3 4.09 25.60 -28.42
CA LEU A 3 4.15 26.63 -27.37
C LEU A 3 4.97 26.12 -26.18
N SER A 4 5.77 27.01 -25.59
CA SER A 4 6.55 26.76 -24.39
C SER A 4 5.73 27.13 -23.15
N ASN A 5 5.64 26.20 -22.21
CA ASN A 5 5.00 26.47 -20.93
C ASN A 5 5.75 27.58 -20.17
N GLY A 6 5.01 28.38 -19.40
CA GLY A 6 5.54 29.53 -18.66
C GLY A 6 5.84 30.76 -19.52
N SER A 7 5.72 30.67 -20.85
CA SER A 7 5.90 31.81 -21.76
C SER A 7 4.55 32.44 -22.12
N ALA A 8 4.44 33.76 -22.03
CA ALA A 8 3.24 34.48 -22.42
C ALA A 8 3.14 34.58 -23.95
N TYR A 9 1.99 34.24 -24.51
CA TYR A 9 1.68 34.35 -25.93
C TYR A 9 0.51 35.31 -26.13
N SER A 10 0.65 36.23 -27.07
CA SER A 10 -0.46 37.08 -27.52
C SER A 10 -1.17 36.42 -28.71
N CYS A 11 -2.46 36.15 -28.56
CA CYS A 11 -3.29 35.53 -29.57
C CYS A 11 -4.24 36.57 -30.20
N SER A 12 -4.37 36.56 -31.52
CA SER A 12 -5.39 37.29 -32.27
C SER A 12 -5.92 36.40 -33.41
N VAL A 13 -7.09 36.73 -33.95
CA VAL A 13 -7.71 35.98 -35.06
C VAL A 13 -8.03 36.92 -36.23
N THR A 14 -7.94 36.42 -37.44
CA THR A 14 -8.40 37.08 -38.68
C THR A 14 -9.45 36.20 -39.36
N ALA A 15 -10.34 36.82 -40.15
CA ALA A 15 -11.32 36.11 -40.96
C ALA A 15 -11.02 36.34 -42.45
N THR A 16 -11.17 35.31 -43.27
CA THR A 16 -10.91 35.35 -44.72
C THR A 16 -12.14 34.88 -45.49
N ASN A 17 -12.52 35.63 -46.54
CA ASN A 17 -13.53 35.22 -47.52
C ASN A 17 -12.99 35.35 -48.96
N SER A 18 -13.85 35.17 -49.96
CA SER A 18 -13.46 35.25 -51.38
C SER A 18 -12.94 36.62 -51.84
N ALA A 19 -13.19 37.68 -51.07
CA ALA A 19 -12.69 39.02 -51.35
C ALA A 19 -11.35 39.32 -50.63
N GLY A 20 -10.94 38.50 -49.67
CA GLY A 20 -9.66 38.62 -48.97
C GLY A 20 -9.75 38.39 -47.46
N THR A 21 -8.63 38.65 -46.77
CA THR A 21 -8.49 38.55 -45.31
C THR A 21 -8.74 39.91 -44.66
N GLY A 22 -9.65 39.97 -43.68
CA GLY A 22 -9.95 41.17 -42.90
C GLY A 22 -8.89 41.49 -41.82
N SER A 23 -9.08 42.61 -41.12
CA SER A 23 -8.23 43.03 -40.00
C SER A 23 -8.22 42.01 -38.86
N ALA A 24 -7.09 41.91 -38.16
CA ALA A 24 -6.97 41.08 -36.96
C ALA A 24 -7.81 41.63 -35.81
N SER A 25 -8.31 40.74 -34.96
CA SER A 25 -8.91 41.10 -33.68
C SER A 25 -7.90 41.80 -32.75
N GLY A 26 -8.38 42.37 -31.64
CA GLY A 26 -7.50 42.68 -30.50
C GLY A 26 -6.77 41.43 -30.00
N THR A 27 -5.65 41.64 -29.29
CA THR A 27 -4.85 40.55 -28.74
C THR A 27 -5.30 40.17 -27.32
N VAL A 28 -5.27 38.87 -27.02
CA VAL A 28 -5.41 38.33 -25.66
C VAL A 28 -4.12 37.62 -25.29
N SER A 29 -3.59 37.90 -24.09
CA SER A 29 -2.40 37.22 -23.57
C SER A 29 -2.78 35.95 -22.83
N VAL A 30 -2.12 34.84 -23.15
CA VAL A 30 -2.26 33.54 -22.47
C VAL A 30 -0.88 32.96 -22.18
N THR A 31 -0.70 32.41 -20.97
CA THR A 31 0.54 31.72 -20.59
C THR A 31 0.20 30.24 -20.38
N PRO A 32 0.66 29.32 -21.26
CA PRO A 32 0.46 27.89 -21.06
C PRO A 32 1.12 27.44 -19.75
N ILE A 33 0.37 26.68 -18.94
CA ILE A 33 0.81 26.24 -17.62
C ILE A 33 1.75 25.05 -17.76
N ALA A 34 2.90 25.08 -17.09
CA ALA A 34 3.81 23.94 -17.05
C ALA A 34 3.20 22.79 -16.25
N GLY A 35 3.11 21.61 -16.87
CA GLY A 35 2.83 20.37 -16.16
C GLY A 35 4.03 19.92 -15.33
N PRO A 36 3.81 19.01 -14.35
CA PRO A 36 4.91 18.34 -13.67
C PRO A 36 5.72 17.47 -14.64
N THR A 37 6.90 16.99 -14.25
CA THR A 37 7.64 16.03 -15.09
C THR A 37 6.79 14.79 -15.32
N THR A 38 6.84 14.25 -16.55
CA THR A 38 6.08 13.07 -16.93
C THR A 38 6.48 11.84 -16.10
N PRO A 39 5.53 11.14 -15.46
CA PRO A 39 5.80 9.87 -14.77
C PRO A 39 6.20 8.75 -15.74
N ALA A 40 6.91 7.75 -15.22
CA ALA A 40 7.25 6.50 -15.89
C ALA A 40 6.66 5.32 -15.11
N ILE A 41 5.91 4.46 -15.80
CA ILE A 41 5.36 3.24 -15.22
C ILE A 41 6.50 2.23 -15.03
N LEU A 42 6.61 1.71 -13.80
CA LEU A 42 7.63 0.73 -13.39
C LEU A 42 7.09 -0.70 -13.48
N GLY A 43 5.77 -0.88 -13.31
CA GLY A 43 5.16 -2.18 -13.41
C GLY A 43 3.64 -2.14 -13.21
N VAL A 44 2.97 -3.19 -13.68
CA VAL A 44 1.54 -3.42 -13.45
C VAL A 44 1.32 -4.82 -12.90
N LEU A 45 0.41 -4.95 -11.94
CA LEU A 45 0.02 -6.25 -11.38
C LEU A 45 -1.49 -6.45 -11.47
N PRO A 46 -1.96 -7.40 -12.29
CA PRO A 46 -3.37 -7.71 -12.39
C PRO A 46 -3.87 -8.44 -11.13
N GLY A 47 -5.10 -8.12 -10.77
CA GLY A 47 -5.92 -8.84 -9.78
C GLY A 47 -7.37 -8.96 -10.26
N ASP A 48 -8.26 -9.47 -9.42
CA ASP A 48 -9.69 -9.59 -9.74
C ASP A 48 -10.32 -8.20 -9.93
N GLN A 49 -10.81 -7.93 -11.14
CA GLN A 49 -11.43 -6.68 -11.57
C GLN A 49 -10.58 -5.44 -11.26
N ARG A 50 -9.26 -5.58 -11.26
CA ARG A 50 -8.33 -4.53 -10.84
C ARG A 50 -6.93 -4.66 -11.43
N ILE A 51 -6.22 -3.54 -11.52
CA ILE A 51 -4.78 -3.47 -11.84
C ILE A 51 -4.10 -2.53 -10.86
N SER A 52 -3.03 -2.99 -10.21
CA SER A 52 -2.14 -2.14 -9.41
C SER A 52 -1.03 -1.59 -10.33
N VAL A 53 -0.91 -0.26 -10.42
CA VAL A 53 0.02 0.45 -11.31
C VAL A 53 1.10 1.11 -10.46
N ALA A 54 2.34 0.63 -10.60
CA ALA A 54 3.51 1.20 -9.97
C ALA A 54 4.22 2.16 -10.95
N PHE A 55 4.67 3.32 -10.46
CA PHE A 55 5.32 4.37 -11.27
C PHE A 55 6.34 5.14 -10.42
N ASN A 56 7.29 5.84 -11.03
CA ASN A 56 8.20 6.68 -10.26
C ASN A 56 7.52 8.00 -9.82
N PHE A 57 7.76 8.41 -8.57
CA PHE A 57 7.30 9.73 -8.15
C PHE A 57 8.15 10.85 -8.72
N ILE A 58 7.45 11.90 -9.13
CA ILE A 58 8.04 13.15 -9.59
C ILE A 58 7.69 14.24 -8.57
N GLY A 59 8.61 14.46 -7.64
CA GLY A 59 8.50 15.50 -6.61
C GLY A 59 8.92 14.96 -5.25
N GLY A 60 10.12 15.35 -4.79
CA GLY A 60 10.74 14.85 -3.56
C GLY A 60 12.20 15.27 -3.43
N LYS A 61 12.90 14.88 -2.34
CA LYS A 61 14.37 15.12 -2.15
C LYS A 61 15.23 14.82 -3.40
N ILE A 62 14.73 13.95 -4.26
CA ILE A 62 15.18 13.60 -5.62
C ILE A 62 15.45 14.83 -6.52
N VAL A 63 14.65 15.89 -6.40
CA VAL A 63 14.72 17.09 -7.24
C VAL A 63 15.79 18.06 -6.75
N ALA A 64 15.83 18.28 -5.44
CA ALA A 64 16.78 19.20 -4.82
C ALA A 64 18.23 18.67 -4.87
N ALA A 65 18.42 17.35 -4.77
CA ALA A 65 19.74 16.72 -4.80
C ALA A 65 20.33 16.58 -6.22
N ALA A 66 19.49 16.51 -7.26
CA ALA A 66 19.93 16.33 -8.64
C ALA A 66 20.16 17.64 -9.41
N GLY A 67 19.90 18.81 -8.79
CA GLY A 67 19.99 20.11 -9.49
C GLY A 67 19.05 20.24 -10.69
N LEU A 68 18.04 19.36 -10.79
CA LEU A 68 17.08 19.33 -11.87
C LEU A 68 16.03 20.42 -11.61
N ALA A 69 15.92 21.39 -12.52
CA ALA A 69 14.84 22.36 -12.48
C ALA A 69 13.49 21.63 -12.65
N VAL A 70 12.73 21.47 -11.56
CA VAL A 70 11.37 20.97 -11.66
C VAL A 70 10.48 22.10 -12.14
N ALA A 71 9.88 21.88 -13.31
CA ALA A 71 8.97 22.84 -13.91
C ALA A 71 7.73 23.08 -13.03
N THR A 72 7.21 22.05 -12.32
CA THR A 72 6.16 22.13 -11.28
C THR A 72 6.10 20.78 -10.52
N THR A 73 5.83 20.76 -9.20
CA THR A 73 5.63 19.51 -8.43
C THR A 73 4.24 18.94 -8.62
N ALA A 74 4.11 17.61 -8.71
CA ALA A 74 2.81 16.95 -8.75
C ALA A 74 2.18 16.90 -7.36
N SER A 75 0.91 17.25 -7.25
CA SER A 75 0.11 17.15 -6.02
C SER A 75 -0.85 15.96 -6.03
N SER A 76 -1.11 15.37 -7.21
CA SER A 76 -1.90 14.15 -7.35
C SER A 76 -1.46 13.32 -8.55
N TYR A 77 -1.75 12.02 -8.48
CA TYR A 77 -1.53 11.07 -9.56
C TYR A 77 -2.81 10.27 -9.80
N THR A 78 -3.20 10.16 -11.07
CA THR A 78 -4.35 9.39 -11.51
C THR A 78 -3.87 8.32 -12.48
N ALA A 79 -4.08 7.05 -12.13
CA ALA A 79 -3.89 5.94 -13.06
C ALA A 79 -5.19 5.69 -13.82
N THR A 80 -5.10 5.54 -15.13
CA THR A 80 -6.22 5.21 -16.02
C THR A 80 -5.87 3.94 -16.78
N CYS A 81 -6.72 2.92 -16.70
CA CYS A 81 -6.57 1.67 -17.44
C CYS A 81 -7.67 1.56 -18.49
N THR A 82 -7.26 1.47 -19.76
CA THR A 82 -8.16 1.44 -20.92
C THR A 82 -8.17 0.06 -21.55
N SER A 83 -9.35 -0.48 -21.82
CA SER A 83 -9.49 -1.79 -22.46
C SER A 83 -9.36 -1.69 -23.98
N SER A 84 -8.72 -2.68 -24.60
CA SER A 84 -8.64 -2.82 -26.06
C SER A 84 -9.63 -3.84 -26.65
N ASP A 85 -10.35 -4.61 -25.83
CA ASP A 85 -11.18 -5.75 -26.26
C ASP A 85 -12.57 -5.78 -25.57
N GLY A 86 -13.08 -4.61 -25.23
CA GLY A 86 -14.47 -4.40 -24.80
C GLY A 86 -14.72 -4.52 -23.28
N GLY A 87 -13.68 -4.41 -22.47
CA GLY A 87 -13.79 -4.28 -21.02
C GLY A 87 -14.11 -2.85 -20.55
N VAL A 88 -14.64 -2.72 -19.33
CA VAL A 88 -14.90 -1.44 -18.69
C VAL A 88 -13.57 -0.76 -18.32
N SER A 89 -13.29 0.39 -18.92
CA SER A 89 -12.14 1.22 -18.57
C SER A 89 -12.41 1.98 -17.27
N ALA A 90 -11.38 2.16 -16.44
CA ALA A 90 -11.52 2.82 -15.15
C ALA A 90 -10.28 3.62 -14.78
N SER A 91 -10.43 4.52 -13.81
CA SER A 91 -9.34 5.33 -13.27
C SER A 91 -9.41 5.39 -11.75
N ALA A 92 -8.26 5.60 -11.11
CA ALA A 92 -8.15 5.85 -9.68
C ALA A 92 -7.08 6.89 -9.40
N THR A 93 -7.31 7.71 -8.38
CA THR A 93 -6.34 8.69 -7.87
C THR A 93 -5.82 8.21 -6.52
N GLY A 94 -4.50 8.21 -6.33
CA GLY A 94 -3.92 7.71 -5.08
C GLY A 94 -2.40 7.69 -5.08
N ASN A 95 -1.84 7.16 -3.99
CA ASN A 95 -0.41 6.96 -3.84
C ASN A 95 0.09 5.75 -4.64
N ASN A 96 1.33 5.80 -5.08
CA ASN A 96 2.05 4.68 -5.69
C ASN A 96 2.16 3.47 -4.73
N PRO A 97 1.88 2.24 -5.19
CA PRO A 97 1.18 1.92 -6.44
C PRO A 97 -0.32 2.22 -6.35
N ILE A 98 -0.90 2.71 -7.46
CA ILE A 98 -2.33 3.01 -7.54
C ILE A 98 -3.09 1.76 -7.98
N ALA A 99 -4.06 1.32 -7.17
CA ALA A 99 -4.99 0.25 -7.54
C ALA A 99 -6.20 0.80 -8.30
N VAL A 100 -6.27 0.53 -9.61
CA VAL A 100 -7.44 0.82 -10.46
C VAL A 100 -8.41 -0.35 -10.34
N MET A 101 -9.64 -0.09 -9.89
CA MET A 101 -10.66 -1.09 -9.58
C MET A 101 -11.84 -1.00 -10.57
N GLY A 102 -12.74 -1.98 -10.56
CA GLY A 102 -13.95 -1.99 -11.39
C GLY A 102 -13.72 -2.39 -12.86
N LEU A 103 -12.57 -3.00 -13.14
CA LEU A 103 -12.21 -3.49 -14.47
C LEU A 103 -12.94 -4.79 -14.79
N THR A 104 -13.19 -5.06 -16.06
CA THR A 104 -13.71 -6.37 -16.50
C THR A 104 -12.59 -7.41 -16.57
N ASN A 105 -12.79 -8.56 -15.95
CA ASN A 105 -11.87 -9.70 -16.02
C ASN A 105 -11.76 -10.29 -17.42
N ALA A 106 -10.63 -10.96 -17.70
CA ALA A 106 -10.33 -11.60 -18.99
C ALA A 106 -10.33 -10.63 -20.20
N LYS A 107 -10.24 -9.33 -19.93
CA LYS A 107 -10.10 -8.26 -20.93
C LYS A 107 -8.70 -7.68 -20.87
N THR A 108 -8.20 -7.23 -22.00
CA THR A 108 -6.86 -6.67 -22.17
C THR A 108 -6.88 -5.18 -21.90
N TYR A 109 -5.94 -4.71 -21.08
CA TYR A 109 -5.79 -3.30 -20.71
C TYR A 109 -4.36 -2.84 -20.89
N THR A 110 -4.21 -1.55 -21.19
CA THR A 110 -3.00 -0.79 -20.92
C THR A 110 -3.34 0.34 -19.96
N CYS A 111 -2.40 0.70 -19.08
CA CYS A 111 -2.59 1.76 -18.10
C CYS A 111 -1.63 2.93 -18.34
N SER A 112 -2.06 4.15 -18.06
CA SER A 112 -1.23 5.36 -18.05
C SER A 112 -1.38 6.07 -16.71
N VAL A 113 -0.36 6.81 -16.28
CA VAL A 113 -0.41 7.64 -15.07
C VAL A 113 -0.30 9.11 -15.46
N THR A 114 -1.28 9.90 -15.04
CA THR A 114 -1.30 11.36 -15.19
C THR A 114 -0.94 12.00 -13.86
N ALA A 115 0.15 12.76 -13.83
CA ALA A 115 0.51 13.64 -12.74
C ALA A 115 -0.15 15.02 -12.94
N SER A 116 -0.74 15.56 -11.88
CA SER A 116 -1.36 16.89 -11.88
C SER A 116 -0.74 17.76 -10.79
N ALA A 117 -0.54 19.04 -11.10
CA ALA A 117 -0.03 20.03 -10.17
C ALA A 117 -1.12 21.02 -9.72
N ASP A 118 -0.88 21.71 -8.60
CA ASP A 118 -1.85 22.67 -8.02
C ASP A 118 -2.14 23.86 -8.93
N ASN A 119 -1.24 24.18 -9.86
CA ASN A 119 -1.45 25.22 -10.87
C ASN A 119 -2.33 24.75 -12.06
N GLY A 120 -2.81 23.50 -12.06
CA GLY A 120 -3.61 22.93 -13.14
C GLY A 120 -2.80 22.32 -14.29
N GLY A 121 -1.46 22.36 -14.23
CA GLY A 121 -0.60 21.68 -15.19
C GLY A 121 -0.66 20.16 -15.05
N THR A 122 -0.66 19.43 -16.17
CA THR A 122 -0.70 17.96 -16.19
C THR A 122 0.35 17.36 -17.11
N SER A 123 0.82 16.15 -16.80
CA SER A 123 1.66 15.34 -17.68
C SER A 123 1.30 13.86 -17.56
N THR A 124 1.31 13.13 -18.67
CA THR A 124 0.84 11.73 -18.74
C THR A 124 1.93 10.82 -19.26
N SER A 125 2.14 9.69 -18.57
CA SER A 125 3.12 8.66 -18.93
C SER A 125 2.79 8.01 -20.27
N SER A 126 3.79 7.34 -20.86
CA SER A 126 3.53 6.30 -21.84
C SER A 126 2.64 5.19 -21.25
N ALA A 127 1.93 4.46 -22.11
CA ALA A 127 1.13 3.32 -21.70
C ALA A 127 2.01 2.18 -21.16
N SER A 128 1.49 1.44 -20.18
CA SER A 128 2.10 0.22 -19.65
C SER A 128 2.16 -0.89 -20.70
N THR A 129 2.87 -1.96 -20.37
CA THR A 129 2.66 -3.24 -21.05
C THR A 129 1.20 -3.69 -20.90
N ALA A 130 0.70 -4.42 -21.91
CA ALA A 130 -0.63 -4.98 -21.87
C ALA A 130 -0.78 -5.96 -20.70
N THR A 131 -1.89 -5.87 -19.98
CA THR A 131 -2.18 -6.71 -18.82
C THR A 131 -3.64 -7.11 -18.78
N ILE A 132 -3.94 -8.26 -18.20
CA ILE A 132 -5.29 -8.84 -18.17
C ILE A 132 -5.67 -9.07 -16.70
N PRO A 133 -6.63 -8.29 -16.14
CA PRO A 133 -7.24 -8.55 -14.83
C PRO A 133 -7.86 -9.94 -14.77
N ASN A 134 -7.96 -10.49 -13.56
CA ASN A 134 -8.10 -11.91 -13.31
C ASN A 134 -9.25 -12.60 -14.09
N GLY A 135 -8.91 -13.17 -15.24
CA GLY A 135 -9.45 -14.44 -15.74
C GLY A 135 -8.46 -15.59 -15.53
N GLY A 136 -7.56 -15.48 -14.55
CA GLY A 136 -6.40 -16.37 -14.34
C GLY A 136 -5.08 -15.77 -14.89
N ARG A 137 -3.97 -16.06 -14.20
CA ARG A 137 -2.65 -15.39 -14.29
C ARG A 137 -1.63 -16.13 -15.17
N PHE A 138 -0.65 -15.38 -15.70
CA PHE A 138 0.69 -15.74 -16.23
C PHE A 138 0.78 -16.92 -17.25
N THR A 139 1.50 -16.71 -18.35
CA THR A 139 1.44 -17.54 -19.56
C THR A 139 1.83 -19.02 -19.39
N SER A 140 0.97 -19.85 -19.99
CA SER A 140 1.18 -21.05 -20.83
C SER A 140 1.59 -22.42 -20.28
N SER A 141 1.51 -22.73 -18.98
CA SER A 141 1.56 -24.16 -18.59
C SER A 141 0.72 -24.64 -17.41
N THR A 142 0.07 -23.80 -16.60
CA THR A 142 -0.76 -24.31 -15.49
C THR A 142 -1.91 -23.37 -15.11
N VAL A 143 -3.14 -23.80 -15.41
CA VAL A 143 -4.42 -23.12 -15.11
C VAL A 143 -4.90 -23.45 -13.70
N LEU A 144 -5.29 -22.46 -12.89
CA LEU A 144 -6.30 -22.56 -11.80
C LEU A 144 -6.75 -21.12 -11.42
N ALA A 145 -8.01 -20.73 -11.23
CA ALA A 145 -9.32 -21.31 -11.45
C ALA A 145 -10.34 -20.13 -11.50
N SER A 146 -11.47 -20.29 -12.18
CA SER A 146 -12.62 -19.36 -12.16
C SER A 146 -13.49 -19.50 -10.89
N THR A 147 -13.08 -20.32 -9.94
CA THR A 147 -13.76 -20.58 -8.66
C THR A 147 -13.10 -19.80 -7.52
N THR A 148 -13.92 -19.15 -6.71
CA THR A 148 -13.55 -18.63 -5.40
C THR A 148 -12.93 -19.74 -4.56
N ASN A 149 -11.78 -19.48 -3.93
CA ASN A 149 -11.16 -20.43 -3.00
C ASN A 149 -11.98 -20.51 -1.71
N ASP A 150 -13.12 -21.19 -1.76
CA ASP A 150 -14.02 -21.36 -0.61
C ASP A 150 -13.55 -22.49 0.32
N SER A 151 -12.61 -23.32 -0.13
CA SER A 151 -11.95 -24.34 0.69
C SER A 151 -11.12 -23.76 1.83
N HIS A 152 -10.52 -22.57 1.65
CA HIS A 152 -9.86 -21.85 2.74
C HIS A 152 -10.84 -21.41 3.84
N ILE A 153 -12.12 -21.16 3.48
CA ILE A 153 -13.20 -20.76 4.41
C ILE A 153 -13.82 -21.98 5.10
N GLN A 154 -14.04 -23.09 4.38
CA GLN A 154 -14.70 -24.28 4.95
C GLN A 154 -13.81 -25.12 5.88
N ALA A 155 -12.49 -24.98 5.80
CA ALA A 155 -11.58 -25.81 6.60
C ALA A 155 -11.48 -25.41 8.08
N TYR A 156 -11.81 -24.15 8.44
CA TYR A 156 -11.42 -23.59 9.75
C TYR A 156 -12.50 -22.70 10.40
N PRO A 157 -13.47 -23.29 11.13
CA PRO A 157 -14.59 -22.56 11.73
C PRO A 157 -14.22 -21.73 12.98
N SER A 158 -12.94 -21.69 13.38
CA SER A 158 -12.45 -20.84 14.48
C SER A 158 -10.97 -20.47 14.29
N TYR A 159 -10.49 -19.37 14.89
CA TYR A 159 -9.07 -19.02 14.76
C TYR A 159 -8.12 -20.05 15.36
N SER A 160 -8.51 -20.78 16.41
CA SER A 160 -7.71 -21.88 16.95
C SER A 160 -7.66 -23.08 16.02
N SER A 161 -8.56 -23.17 15.03
CA SER A 161 -8.48 -24.21 14.00
C SER A 161 -7.46 -23.86 12.91
N TYR A 162 -7.00 -22.61 12.81
CA TYR A 162 -5.88 -22.17 11.97
C TYR A 162 -4.51 -22.63 12.50
N CYS A 163 -4.47 -23.88 12.94
CA CYS A 163 -3.31 -24.67 13.32
C CYS A 163 -2.96 -25.61 12.16
N ASN A 164 -1.68 -25.91 12.00
CA ASN A 164 -1.17 -26.83 10.98
C ASN A 164 -1.40 -26.35 9.55
N TYR A 165 -1.53 -25.02 9.36
CA TYR A 165 -1.51 -24.42 8.03
C TYR A 165 -0.09 -24.49 7.47
N VAL A 166 0.05 -24.97 6.24
CA VAL A 166 1.30 -25.02 5.49
C VAL A 166 1.01 -24.39 4.12
N ASN A 167 1.65 -23.26 3.80
CA ASN A 167 1.24 -22.46 2.64
C ASN A 167 1.51 -23.17 1.30
N GLU A 168 2.48 -24.09 1.26
CA GLU A 168 2.83 -24.87 0.07
C GLU A 168 1.82 -25.98 -0.24
N THR A 169 1.15 -26.50 0.78
CA THR A 169 0.15 -27.59 0.64
C THR A 169 -1.28 -27.11 0.87
N ALA A 170 -1.48 -25.79 1.04
CA ALA A 170 -2.79 -25.19 1.25
C ALA A 170 -3.71 -25.46 0.06
N THR A 171 -4.78 -26.22 0.32
CA THR A 171 -5.76 -26.62 -0.70
C THR A 171 -6.50 -25.40 -1.27
N GLY A 172 -6.74 -25.40 -2.59
CA GLY A 172 -7.41 -24.31 -3.29
C GLY A 172 -6.54 -23.08 -3.57
N THR A 173 -5.27 -23.10 -3.15
CA THR A 173 -4.30 -22.05 -3.52
C THR A 173 -3.52 -22.45 -4.77
N GLY A 174 -3.09 -21.46 -5.56
CA GLY A 174 -2.17 -21.71 -6.68
C GLY A 174 -0.81 -22.20 -6.20
N THR A 175 -0.06 -22.88 -7.07
CA THR A 175 1.32 -23.33 -6.78
C THR A 175 2.18 -22.17 -6.29
N VAL A 176 3.05 -22.41 -5.31
CA VAL A 176 4.05 -21.41 -4.87
C VAL A 176 5.01 -21.13 -6.02
N PRO A 177 5.11 -19.87 -6.50
CA PRO A 177 6.05 -19.54 -7.55
C PRO A 177 7.48 -19.67 -7.01
N THR A 178 8.37 -20.18 -7.85
CA THR A 178 9.81 -20.09 -7.64
C THR A 178 10.27 -18.69 -8.00
N ILE A 179 11.00 -18.05 -7.08
CA ILE A 179 11.55 -16.70 -7.26
C ILE A 179 13.07 -16.72 -7.15
N ASN A 180 13.72 -15.71 -7.75
CA ASN A 180 15.14 -15.49 -7.60
C ASN A 180 15.44 -14.88 -6.23
N VAL A 181 16.38 -15.46 -5.50
CA VAL A 181 16.71 -15.06 -4.12
C VAL A 181 18.21 -15.16 -3.86
N TYR A 182 18.65 -14.53 -2.79
CA TYR A 182 19.95 -14.83 -2.19
C TYR A 182 19.77 -15.78 -1.00
N SER A 183 20.63 -16.80 -0.95
CA SER A 183 20.76 -17.66 0.23
C SER A 183 21.29 -16.87 1.42
N THR A 184 21.20 -17.46 2.62
CA THR A 184 21.85 -16.93 3.82
C THR A 184 23.38 -16.81 3.67
N SER A 185 23.99 -17.59 2.78
CA SER A 185 25.40 -17.51 2.40
C SER A 185 25.71 -16.41 1.36
N GLY A 186 24.72 -15.63 0.94
CA GLY A 186 24.90 -14.55 -0.04
C GLY A 186 25.08 -15.05 -1.48
N SER A 187 24.69 -16.28 -1.79
CA SER A 187 24.74 -16.84 -3.14
C SER A 187 23.40 -16.63 -3.85
N TYR A 188 23.44 -16.16 -5.10
CA TYR A 188 22.24 -16.04 -5.92
C TYR A 188 21.73 -17.43 -6.32
N THR A 189 20.45 -17.68 -6.05
CA THR A 189 19.80 -18.98 -6.25
C THR A 189 18.30 -18.75 -6.51
N THR A 190 17.53 -19.83 -6.51
CA THR A 190 16.06 -19.78 -6.54
C THR A 190 15.48 -20.37 -5.26
N GLY A 191 14.25 -19.95 -4.91
CA GLY A 191 13.54 -20.46 -3.74
C GLY A 191 12.04 -20.28 -3.88
N THR A 192 11.28 -21.05 -3.09
CA THR A 192 9.84 -20.93 -2.96
C THR A 192 9.50 -20.48 -1.55
N SER A 193 8.44 -19.69 -1.39
CA SER A 193 7.89 -19.40 -0.07
C SER A 193 7.55 -20.67 0.70
N ALA A 194 7.98 -20.71 1.95
CA ALA A 194 7.69 -21.78 2.89
C ALA A 194 7.26 -21.18 4.21
N SER A 195 6.04 -21.49 4.64
CA SER A 195 5.44 -20.95 5.86
C SER A 195 4.48 -21.95 6.49
N THR A 196 4.72 -22.22 7.77
CA THR A 196 3.91 -23.13 8.58
C THR A 196 3.39 -22.41 9.81
N ILE A 197 2.14 -22.68 10.17
CA ILE A 197 1.56 -22.26 11.46
C ILE A 197 1.36 -23.50 12.30
N THR A 198 2.08 -23.60 13.40
CA THR A 198 1.91 -24.68 14.38
C THR A 198 1.30 -24.14 15.65
N CYS A 199 0.76 -25.05 16.44
CA CYS A 199 0.05 -24.74 17.66
C CYS A 199 0.77 -25.36 18.85
N SER A 200 1.02 -24.56 19.87
CA SER A 200 1.69 -24.97 21.10
C SER A 200 0.67 -24.98 22.22
N GLY A 201 0.25 -26.18 22.62
CA GLY A 201 -0.83 -26.36 23.59
C GLY A 201 -2.16 -25.75 23.11
N THR A 202 -2.90 -25.14 24.03
CA THR A 202 -4.27 -24.63 23.80
C THR A 202 -4.36 -23.11 23.74
N SER A 203 -3.24 -22.38 23.75
CA SER A 203 -3.23 -20.92 23.91
C SER A 203 -2.48 -20.13 22.83
N THR A 204 -1.49 -20.72 22.15
CA THR A 204 -0.60 -19.96 21.26
C THR A 204 -0.28 -20.67 19.95
N ARG A 205 -0.21 -19.88 18.87
CA ARG A 205 0.21 -20.34 17.55
C ARG A 205 1.58 -19.75 17.23
N THR A 206 2.36 -20.44 16.41
CA THR A 206 3.68 -20.00 15.95
C THR A 206 3.74 -20.06 14.44
N ILE A 207 4.04 -18.92 13.79
CA ILE A 207 4.43 -18.88 12.38
C ILE A 207 5.93 -19.16 12.30
N THR A 208 6.30 -20.19 11.55
CA THR A 208 7.67 -20.46 11.13
C THR A 208 7.77 -20.34 9.62
N SER A 209 8.70 -19.55 9.09
CA SER A 209 8.81 -19.36 7.64
C SER A 209 10.22 -19.03 7.17
N ASN A 210 10.39 -19.03 5.85
CA ASN A 210 11.59 -18.54 5.16
C ASN A 210 11.47 -17.08 4.68
N ALA A 211 10.37 -16.39 5.04
CA ALA A 211 10.05 -15.00 4.72
C ALA A 211 10.07 -14.64 3.22
N LEU A 212 10.03 -15.62 2.33
CA LEU A 212 9.93 -15.36 0.90
C LEU A 212 8.47 -15.07 0.52
N PRO A 213 8.22 -14.12 -0.40
CA PRO A 213 6.89 -13.91 -0.93
C PRO A 213 6.45 -15.13 -1.75
N ASP A 214 5.17 -15.47 -1.62
CA ASP A 214 4.49 -16.57 -2.30
C ASP A 214 3.79 -16.12 -3.60
N HIS A 215 4.16 -14.93 -4.08
CA HIS A 215 3.67 -14.27 -5.27
C HIS A 215 4.87 -13.63 -5.98
N ILE A 216 4.66 -13.21 -7.23
CA ILE A 216 5.69 -12.45 -7.95
C ILE A 216 5.86 -11.11 -7.24
N SER A 217 6.95 -11.01 -6.50
CA SER A 217 7.54 -9.78 -5.98
C SER A 217 8.29 -9.05 -7.09
N SER A 218 8.59 -7.76 -6.90
CA SER A 218 9.27 -6.96 -7.91
C SER A 218 10.48 -7.66 -8.55
N THR A 219 10.34 -7.96 -9.86
CA THR A 219 11.46 -8.06 -10.80
C THR A 219 11.90 -6.67 -11.31
N PHE A 220 11.19 -5.61 -10.88
CA PHE A 220 11.16 -4.29 -11.49
C PHE A 220 12.29 -3.35 -11.05
N PHE A 221 12.97 -3.65 -9.94
CA PHE A 221 14.14 -2.88 -9.48
C PHE A 221 15.49 -3.43 -9.98
N THR A 222 15.49 -4.38 -10.91
CA THR A 222 16.71 -5.04 -11.40
C THR A 222 17.64 -4.12 -12.19
N ASN A 223 17.13 -3.05 -12.81
CA ASN A 223 17.92 -2.14 -13.66
C ASN A 223 18.02 -0.71 -13.14
N GLY A 224 17.62 -0.45 -11.89
CA GLY A 224 17.51 0.91 -11.38
C GLY A 224 16.63 1.82 -12.22
N LEU A 225 16.30 2.95 -11.65
CA LEU A 225 15.65 4.01 -12.40
C LEU A 225 16.74 4.68 -13.26
N SER A 226 16.56 4.73 -14.58
CA SER A 226 17.58 5.15 -15.55
C SER A 226 18.22 6.54 -15.36
N PRO A 227 17.74 7.46 -14.49
CA PRO A 227 18.53 8.65 -14.12
C PRO A 227 19.21 8.59 -12.74
N TYR A 228 19.07 7.53 -11.94
CA TYR A 228 19.54 7.49 -10.55
C TYR A 228 20.61 6.41 -10.33
N THR A 229 21.85 6.77 -10.69
CA THR A 229 23.00 5.87 -10.68
C THR A 229 23.98 6.15 -9.53
N SER A 230 23.67 7.07 -8.61
CA SER A 230 24.60 7.52 -7.56
C SER A 230 23.94 7.83 -6.21
N SER A 231 24.75 7.70 -5.16
CA SER A 231 24.41 8.05 -3.77
C SER A 231 23.83 9.48 -3.65
N PRO A 232 22.82 9.72 -2.77
CA PRO A 232 22.23 8.78 -1.82
C PRO A 232 21.18 7.85 -2.45
N TYR A 233 20.87 8.05 -3.74
CA TYR A 233 19.85 7.30 -4.46
C TYR A 233 20.49 6.22 -5.34
N PHE A 234 20.84 5.10 -4.70
CA PHE A 234 20.90 3.84 -5.42
C PHE A 234 19.47 3.32 -5.68
N SER A 235 18.59 4.10 -6.33
CA SER A 235 17.35 3.53 -6.83
C SER A 235 17.72 2.68 -8.04
N GLY A 236 18.14 1.45 -7.75
CA GLY A 236 18.98 0.63 -8.60
C GLY A 236 20.03 -0.19 -7.87
N ASN A 237 20.05 -0.22 -6.53
CA ASN A 237 20.57 -1.40 -5.84
C ASN A 237 19.42 -2.40 -5.67
N PRO A 238 19.32 -3.45 -6.51
CA PRO A 238 18.40 -4.54 -6.26
C PRO A 238 18.90 -5.23 -5.00
N ASN A 239 18.36 -4.91 -3.81
CA ASN A 239 18.50 -5.91 -2.74
C ASN A 239 17.57 -7.04 -3.16
N SER A 240 18.05 -7.94 -4.00
CA SER A 240 17.34 -9.14 -4.31
C SER A 240 16.89 -9.80 -3.02
N ILE A 241 15.76 -10.49 -3.09
CA ILE A 241 15.10 -11.01 -1.90
C ILE A 241 16.02 -12.00 -1.21
N GLY A 242 16.26 -11.80 0.07
CA GLY A 242 17.02 -12.71 0.91
C GLY A 242 16.09 -13.65 1.67
N VAL A 243 16.51 -14.91 1.78
CA VAL A 243 15.86 -15.86 2.69
C VAL A 243 16.12 -15.43 4.15
N LYS A 244 15.08 -15.42 5.00
CA LYS A 244 15.22 -15.21 6.45
C LYS A 244 14.38 -16.23 7.23
N SER A 245 14.99 -16.79 8.27
CA SER A 245 14.25 -17.59 9.25
C SER A 245 13.37 -16.70 10.12
N VAL A 246 12.06 -16.94 10.08
CA VAL A 246 11.06 -16.31 10.95
C VAL A 246 10.51 -17.38 11.88
N SER A 247 10.41 -17.06 13.17
CA SER A 247 9.67 -17.83 14.17
C SER A 247 9.02 -16.85 15.13
N LYS A 248 7.69 -16.73 15.06
CA LYS A 248 6.93 -15.72 15.83
C LYS A 248 5.71 -16.38 16.45
N THR A 249 5.52 -16.17 17.75
CA THR A 249 4.42 -16.75 18.52
C THR A 249 3.40 -15.68 18.91
N PHE A 250 2.12 -16.02 18.76
CA PHE A 250 0.96 -15.14 18.99
C PHE A 250 -0.10 -15.92 19.79
N PRO A 251 -0.96 -15.25 20.57
CA PRO A 251 -2.14 -15.88 21.16
C PRO A 251 -3.13 -16.44 20.11
N TYR A 252 -3.90 -17.47 20.47
CA TYR A 252 -5.02 -17.99 19.64
C TYR A 252 -6.20 -17.02 19.55
N SER A 253 -6.39 -16.25 20.60
CA SER A 253 -7.39 -15.19 20.67
C SER A 253 -6.81 -14.10 21.53
N GLY A 254 -6.80 -12.88 21.01
CA GLY A 254 -6.50 -11.72 21.83
C GLY A 254 -7.59 -11.53 22.88
N SER A 255 -7.20 -11.01 24.05
CA SER A 255 -8.14 -10.37 24.97
C SER A 255 -8.13 -8.89 24.64
N ILE A 256 -9.27 -8.32 24.29
CA ILE A 256 -9.33 -6.88 24.06
C ILE A 256 -9.12 -6.16 25.39
N SER A 257 -8.47 -5.01 25.36
CA SER A 257 -8.29 -4.15 26.51
C SER A 257 -9.64 -3.80 27.15
N SER A 258 -9.70 -3.82 28.48
CA SER A 258 -10.87 -3.38 29.25
C SER A 258 -11.22 -1.90 29.05
N SER A 259 -10.27 -1.10 28.53
CA SER A 259 -10.49 0.29 28.16
C SER A 259 -11.13 0.46 26.77
N TYR A 260 -11.27 -0.63 26.00
CA TYR A 260 -11.96 -0.59 24.73
C TYR A 260 -13.47 -0.52 24.93
N VAL A 261 -14.08 0.57 24.47
CA VAL A 261 -15.53 0.75 24.51
C VAL A 261 -16.08 0.65 23.11
N THR A 262 -16.81 -0.42 22.83
CA THR A 262 -17.45 -0.62 21.52
C THR A 262 -18.66 0.31 21.40
N GLY A 263 -18.61 1.27 20.48
CA GLY A 263 -19.74 2.15 20.19
C GLY A 263 -20.84 1.43 19.40
N ALA A 264 -21.98 2.10 19.19
CA ALA A 264 -23.10 1.56 18.39
C ALA A 264 -22.69 1.17 16.96
N ALA A 265 -21.69 1.86 16.40
CA ALA A 265 -21.11 1.57 15.10
C ALA A 265 -20.20 0.33 15.06
N GLY A 266 -19.96 -0.34 16.20
CA GLY A 266 -19.19 -1.59 16.26
C GLY A 266 -17.70 -1.44 16.46
N PHE A 267 -17.25 -0.23 16.70
CA PHE A 267 -15.86 0.10 16.90
C PHE A 267 -15.75 1.23 17.92
N ASN A 268 -14.57 1.38 18.50
CA ASN A 268 -14.26 2.44 19.43
C ASN A 268 -14.00 3.75 18.66
N THR A 269 -14.72 4.81 19.01
CA THR A 269 -14.60 6.15 18.38
C THR A 269 -13.57 7.04 19.06
N THR A 270 -12.88 6.54 20.08
CA THR A 270 -11.86 7.28 20.82
C THR A 270 -10.50 7.10 20.15
N THR A 271 -9.68 8.16 20.15
CA THR A 271 -8.32 8.10 19.62
C THR A 271 -7.45 7.15 20.44
N CYS A 272 -6.68 6.28 19.80
CA CYS A 272 -5.65 5.46 20.47
C CYS A 272 -4.45 6.29 20.97
N TYR A 273 -4.26 7.49 20.42
CA TYR A 273 -3.24 8.43 20.87
C TYR A 273 -3.75 9.86 20.74
N THR A 274 -3.44 10.70 21.72
CA THR A 274 -3.61 12.15 21.62
C THR A 274 -2.25 12.75 21.29
N LYS A 275 -2.14 13.45 20.16
CA LYS A 275 -0.90 14.17 19.82
C LYS A 275 -0.95 15.56 20.42
N THR A 276 -0.03 15.86 21.34
CA THR A 276 0.18 17.19 21.91
C THR A 276 1.47 17.79 21.37
N ALA A 277 1.70 19.08 21.61
CA ALA A 277 3.00 19.72 21.29
C ALA A 277 4.19 19.02 22.00
N ALA A 278 3.96 18.34 23.12
CA ALA A 278 4.96 17.61 23.90
C ALA A 278 5.17 16.14 23.47
N GLY A 279 4.42 15.65 22.47
CA GLY A 279 4.54 14.29 21.94
C GLY A 279 3.22 13.52 21.89
N ASN A 280 3.31 12.24 21.52
CA ASN A 280 2.17 11.33 21.48
C ASN A 280 1.87 10.82 22.89
N THR A 281 0.69 11.12 23.42
CA THR A 281 0.15 10.47 24.62
C THR A 281 -0.72 9.32 24.18
N LEU A 282 -0.31 8.07 24.44
CA LEU A 282 -1.17 6.92 24.17
C LEU A 282 -2.39 6.97 25.09
N ALA A 283 -3.56 6.66 24.54
CA ALA A 283 -4.74 6.39 25.33
C ALA A 283 -4.55 5.11 26.15
N THR A 284 -5.12 5.08 27.35
CA THR A 284 -5.05 3.91 28.22
C THR A 284 -5.60 2.68 27.51
N GLY A 285 -4.82 1.59 27.53
CA GLY A 285 -5.24 0.30 26.98
C GLY A 285 -5.07 0.12 25.47
N CYS A 286 -4.50 1.10 24.77
CA CYS A 286 -4.03 0.93 23.40
C CYS A 286 -2.50 0.84 23.38
N THR A 287 -1.96 0.11 22.40
CA THR A 287 -0.53 -0.13 22.29
C THR A 287 -0.03 0.13 20.87
N LEU A 288 1.01 0.93 20.68
CA LEU A 288 1.68 1.07 19.38
C LEU A 288 2.43 -0.22 19.02
N VAL A 289 2.38 -0.59 17.74
CA VAL A 289 3.11 -1.74 17.19
C VAL A 289 3.88 -1.33 15.94
N ASP A 290 5.05 -1.93 15.76
CA ASP A 290 5.95 -1.64 14.65
C ASP A 290 5.73 -2.58 13.47
N PHE A 291 5.24 -3.80 13.69
CA PHE A 291 4.98 -4.76 12.62
C PHE A 291 4.10 -5.95 13.03
N ALA A 292 3.58 -6.65 12.03
CA ALA A 292 2.89 -7.94 12.12
C ALA A 292 3.46 -8.94 11.10
N TYR A 293 2.95 -10.17 11.12
CA TYR A 293 3.30 -11.20 10.14
C TYR A 293 2.04 -11.79 9.51
N PHE A 294 2.08 -11.97 8.18
CA PHE A 294 1.04 -12.68 7.45
C PHE A 294 1.28 -14.19 7.45
N ASN A 295 0.26 -14.95 7.04
CA ASN A 295 0.31 -16.41 7.04
C ASN A 295 1.33 -16.98 6.06
N ASN A 296 1.75 -16.20 5.05
CA ASN A 296 2.89 -16.53 4.18
C ASN A 296 4.25 -16.22 4.82
N GLY A 297 4.29 -15.78 6.07
CA GLY A 297 5.50 -15.56 6.83
C GLY A 297 6.22 -14.24 6.51
N VAL A 298 5.70 -13.45 5.58
CA VAL A 298 6.25 -12.15 5.22
C VAL A 298 5.83 -11.09 6.26
N LYS A 299 6.78 -10.24 6.62
CA LYS A 299 6.63 -9.15 7.59
C LYS A 299 5.80 -8.00 7.00
N VAL A 300 5.05 -7.32 7.85
CA VAL A 300 4.15 -6.21 7.50
C VAL A 300 4.51 -5.03 8.37
N GLU A 301 4.97 -3.94 7.79
CA GLU A 301 5.50 -2.78 8.52
C GLU A 301 4.77 -1.50 8.10
N PRO A 302 4.02 -0.84 9.00
CA PRO A 302 3.39 0.45 8.69
C PRO A 302 4.41 1.61 8.68
N GLY A 303 5.54 1.47 9.37
CA GLY A 303 6.58 2.50 9.47
C GLY A 303 7.60 2.39 8.34
N THR A 304 8.25 3.50 8.00
CA THR A 304 9.39 3.53 7.08
C THR A 304 10.63 4.05 7.82
N ALA A 305 11.82 3.75 7.30
CA ALA A 305 13.07 4.32 7.82
C ALA A 305 13.27 5.77 7.34
N GLU A 306 12.53 6.19 6.33
CA GLU A 306 12.65 7.45 5.67
C GLU A 306 12.07 8.59 6.50
N THR A 307 12.90 9.60 6.74
CA THR A 307 12.54 10.74 7.57
C THR A 307 12.99 12.07 6.98
N TYR A 308 12.28 13.12 7.39
CA TYR A 308 12.73 14.50 7.31
C TYR A 308 12.99 15.01 8.73
N VAL A 309 14.24 15.36 9.02
CA VAL A 309 14.64 15.90 10.32
C VAL A 309 14.63 17.42 10.21
N SER A 310 13.77 18.05 10.98
CA SER A 310 13.67 19.50 11.14
C SER A 310 14.42 19.95 12.40
N THR A 311 14.40 21.25 12.68
CA THR A 311 14.96 21.81 13.92
C THR A 311 14.21 21.36 15.18
N SER A 312 12.91 21.10 15.11
CA SER A 312 12.11 20.76 16.29
C SER A 312 11.80 19.27 16.43
N ARG A 313 11.76 18.51 15.32
CA ARG A 313 11.35 17.10 15.32
C ARG A 313 11.74 16.33 14.06
N THR A 314 11.55 15.02 14.13
CA THR A 314 11.61 14.11 12.99
C THR A 314 10.21 13.83 12.45
N TYR A 315 10.03 14.05 11.15
CA TYR A 315 8.83 13.70 10.39
C TYR A 315 9.07 12.36 9.69
N ASN A 316 8.16 11.41 9.88
CA ASN A 316 8.28 10.06 9.31
C ASN A 316 7.50 10.02 8.01
N VAL A 317 8.14 9.59 6.93
CA VAL A 317 7.49 9.50 5.62
C VAL A 317 6.57 8.27 5.60
N GLU A 318 5.37 8.42 5.05
CA GLU A 318 4.47 7.29 4.83
C GLU A 318 5.00 6.38 3.71
N GLY A 319 4.88 5.05 3.86
CA GLY A 319 5.29 4.13 2.78
C GLY A 319 4.56 4.43 1.48
N LYS A 320 3.26 4.69 1.58
CA LYS A 320 2.43 5.19 0.48
C LYS A 320 2.24 6.70 0.62
N ASN A 321 3.10 7.48 -0.04
CA ASN A 321 3.12 8.94 0.03
C ASN A 321 3.13 9.58 -1.37
N TYR A 322 3.20 10.92 -1.50
CA TYR A 322 3.38 11.62 -2.79
C TYR A 322 4.73 12.35 -2.90
N TYR A 323 5.51 12.30 -1.82
CA TYR A 323 6.72 13.07 -1.59
C TYR A 323 8.00 12.37 -2.04
N GLN A 324 8.04 11.04 -2.12
CA GLN A 324 9.20 10.31 -2.60
C GLN A 324 8.85 8.86 -2.92
N ASP A 325 9.60 8.31 -3.87
CA ASP A 325 9.56 6.90 -4.20
C ASP A 325 10.37 6.11 -3.18
N VAL A 326 9.68 5.27 -2.40
CA VAL A 326 10.29 4.32 -1.47
C VAL A 326 10.47 2.94 -2.11
N GLY A 327 10.23 2.80 -3.41
CA GLY A 327 10.46 1.58 -4.17
C GLY A 327 9.38 0.53 -3.96
N LEU A 328 8.12 0.93 -3.77
CA LEU A 328 7.02 -0.03 -3.65
C LEU A 328 6.75 -0.73 -4.99
N ASP A 329 6.70 -2.05 -4.94
CA ASP A 329 6.20 -2.87 -6.01
C ASP A 329 4.66 -2.88 -6.03
N PRO A 330 4.02 -3.44 -7.07
CA PRO A 330 2.57 -3.46 -7.16
C PRO A 330 1.82 -4.21 -6.03
N SER A 331 2.51 -4.99 -5.20
CA SER A 331 1.98 -5.59 -3.97
C SER A 331 2.14 -4.69 -2.75
N ASN A 332 2.50 -3.42 -2.94
CA ASN A 332 2.81 -2.44 -1.88
C ASN A 332 3.98 -2.90 -1.01
N SER A 333 4.98 -3.53 -1.62
CA SER A 333 6.11 -4.14 -0.92
C SER A 333 7.45 -3.72 -1.48
N HIS A 334 8.48 -3.85 -0.67
CA HIS A 334 9.85 -3.85 -1.16
C HIS A 334 10.79 -4.63 -0.25
N ASN A 335 12.04 -4.67 -0.67
CA ASN A 335 13.19 -5.27 -0.05
C ASN A 335 13.93 -4.23 0.80
N GLN A 336 14.01 -4.43 2.12
CA GLN A 336 14.80 -3.57 3.00
C GLN A 336 16.30 -3.79 2.73
N PRO A 337 17.08 -2.75 2.36
CA PRO A 337 18.53 -2.88 2.29
C PRO A 337 19.10 -3.24 3.66
N THR A 338 19.96 -4.26 3.75
CA THR A 338 20.75 -4.50 4.97
C THR A 338 21.71 -3.33 5.17
N MET A 339 21.39 -2.43 6.09
CA MET A 339 22.24 -1.28 6.39
C MET A 339 23.34 -1.63 7.41
N ALA A 340 24.54 -1.14 7.10
CA ALA A 340 25.75 -0.95 7.92
C ALA A 340 26.82 -2.06 7.91
N GLY A 341 28.02 -1.66 7.45
CA GLY A 341 29.30 -2.21 7.92
C GLY A 341 30.06 -3.17 6.99
N GLN A 342 29.45 -3.66 5.90
CA GLN A 342 30.14 -4.56 4.97
C GLN A 342 29.96 -4.07 3.53
N SER A 343 31.04 -3.99 2.75
CA SER A 343 31.02 -3.53 1.35
C SER A 343 30.33 -4.52 0.38
N THR A 344 29.68 -5.56 0.90
CA THR A 344 29.21 -6.74 0.13
C THR A 344 27.77 -7.17 0.41
N SER A 345 26.99 -6.48 1.24
CA SER A 345 25.62 -6.92 1.53
C SER A 345 24.66 -6.56 0.39
N LYS A 346 24.28 -7.56 -0.42
CA LYS A 346 23.49 -7.42 -1.68
C LYS A 346 22.05 -8.00 -1.62
N TYR A 347 21.52 -8.32 -0.44
CA TYR A 347 20.17 -8.89 -0.30
C TYR A 347 19.39 -8.31 0.88
N GLY A 348 18.06 -8.33 0.77
CA GLY A 348 17.17 -7.62 1.68
C GLY A 348 15.92 -8.38 2.09
N TYR A 349 15.23 -7.87 3.11
CA TYR A 349 14.02 -8.49 3.66
C TYR A 349 12.81 -7.97 2.91
N TYR A 350 12.09 -8.86 2.23
CA TYR A 350 10.83 -8.48 1.60
C TYR A 350 9.75 -8.25 2.67
N HIS A 351 9.05 -7.13 2.60
CA HIS A 351 8.00 -6.76 3.56
C HIS A 351 6.94 -5.87 2.90
N TYR A 352 5.74 -5.81 3.51
CA TYR A 352 4.61 -4.99 3.01
C TYR A 352 4.49 -3.66 3.76
N HIS A 353 4.14 -2.60 3.03
CA HIS A 353 3.70 -1.29 3.53
C HIS A 353 2.23 -0.98 3.21
N GLY A 354 1.51 -1.91 2.60
CA GLY A 354 0.10 -1.74 2.29
C GLY A 354 -0.55 -3.06 1.90
N MET A 355 -1.65 -2.99 1.14
CA MET A 355 -2.38 -4.19 0.73
C MET A 355 -1.49 -5.18 -0.05
N PRO A 356 -1.36 -6.44 0.38
CA PRO A 356 -0.51 -7.43 -0.27
C PRO A 356 -1.19 -8.02 -1.52
N GLU A 357 -1.24 -7.24 -2.61
CA GLU A 357 -2.06 -7.57 -3.78
C GLU A 357 -1.68 -8.89 -4.46
N GLY A 358 -0.38 -9.17 -4.52
CA GLY A 358 0.12 -10.44 -5.03
C GLY A 358 -0.32 -11.62 -4.18
N TYR A 359 -0.33 -11.45 -2.85
CA TYR A 359 -0.75 -12.48 -1.90
C TYR A 359 -2.26 -12.73 -1.97
N ILE A 360 -3.09 -11.68 -1.98
CA ILE A 360 -4.55 -11.81 -2.12
C ILE A 360 -4.90 -12.54 -3.41
N SER A 361 -4.24 -12.18 -4.51
CA SER A 361 -4.45 -12.85 -5.79
C SER A 361 -4.02 -14.31 -5.76
N ARG A 362 -2.93 -14.66 -5.07
CA ARG A 362 -2.48 -16.05 -4.88
C ARG A 362 -3.51 -16.89 -4.14
N LEU A 363 -4.13 -16.30 -3.10
CA LEU A 363 -5.19 -16.96 -2.35
C LEU A 363 -6.45 -17.21 -3.19
N GLY A 364 -6.51 -16.72 -4.43
CA GLY A 364 -7.69 -16.82 -5.29
C GLY A 364 -8.86 -15.99 -4.75
N LYS A 365 -8.55 -14.93 -3.99
CA LYS A 365 -9.53 -14.06 -3.37
C LYS A 365 -9.69 -12.79 -4.20
N GLY A 366 -10.94 -12.41 -4.42
CA GLY A 366 -11.31 -11.32 -5.30
C GLY A 366 -11.91 -10.13 -4.56
N ASN A 367 -12.65 -9.30 -5.29
CA ASN A 367 -13.25 -8.08 -4.75
C ASN A 367 -14.56 -8.30 -3.96
N ALA A 368 -14.91 -9.56 -3.71
CA ALA A 368 -16.19 -9.96 -3.11
C ALA A 368 -16.02 -10.85 -1.86
N THR A 369 -14.80 -11.01 -1.35
CA THR A 369 -14.52 -11.92 -0.23
C THR A 369 -13.71 -11.25 0.87
N MET A 370 -14.18 -11.41 2.11
CA MET A 370 -13.40 -11.11 3.30
C MET A 370 -12.27 -12.14 3.42
N THR A 371 -11.02 -11.66 3.46
CA THR A 371 -9.83 -12.50 3.28
C THR A 371 -8.89 -12.37 4.47
N LEU A 372 -8.68 -13.45 5.22
CA LEU A 372 -7.71 -13.51 6.31
C LEU A 372 -6.29 -13.50 5.76
N LEU A 373 -5.50 -12.50 6.16
CA LEU A 373 -4.10 -12.36 5.76
C LEU A 373 -3.13 -12.91 6.82
N GLY A 374 -3.47 -12.78 8.09
CA GLY A 374 -2.60 -13.17 9.20
C GLY A 374 -3.13 -12.73 10.56
N PHE A 375 -2.22 -12.59 11.51
CA PHE A 375 -2.55 -12.23 12.90
C PHE A 375 -1.64 -11.11 13.40
N ALA A 376 -2.22 -10.17 14.15
CA ALA A 376 -1.50 -9.12 14.84
C ALA A 376 -0.74 -9.69 16.06
N SER A 377 0.15 -8.89 16.64
CA SER A 377 0.95 -9.29 17.80
C SER A 377 0.12 -9.64 19.03
N ASP A 378 -1.10 -9.13 19.15
CA ASP A 378 -2.08 -9.50 20.17
C ASP A 378 -2.92 -10.75 19.86
N GLY A 379 -2.69 -11.37 18.70
CA GLY A 379 -3.37 -12.60 18.28
C GLY A 379 -4.72 -12.39 17.61
N PHE A 380 -5.21 -11.15 17.48
CA PHE A 380 -6.40 -10.88 16.67
C PHE A 380 -6.07 -10.98 15.17
N PRO A 381 -7.02 -11.43 14.35
CA PRO A 381 -6.83 -11.61 12.91
C PRO A 381 -6.71 -10.27 12.19
N ILE A 382 -6.02 -10.30 11.06
CA ILE A 382 -5.87 -9.19 10.13
C ILE A 382 -6.48 -9.60 8.79
N TYR A 383 -7.46 -8.84 8.32
CA TYR A 383 -8.13 -9.05 7.03
C TYR A 383 -7.70 -8.04 5.97
N ALA A 384 -7.82 -8.43 4.70
CA ALA A 384 -7.72 -7.52 3.57
C ALA A 384 -8.91 -6.55 3.52
N ARG A 385 -8.88 -5.60 2.57
CA ARG A 385 -9.83 -4.46 2.45
C ARG A 385 -11.33 -4.74 2.56
N TYR A 386 -11.79 -5.97 2.30
CA TYR A 386 -13.21 -6.29 2.30
C TYR A 386 -13.65 -6.89 3.63
N GLY A 387 -14.66 -6.28 4.24
CA GLY A 387 -15.36 -6.80 5.41
C GLY A 387 -16.85 -6.93 5.12
N TYR A 388 -17.56 -7.78 5.86
CA TYR A 388 -19.02 -7.88 5.70
C TYR A 388 -19.69 -6.52 5.90
N THR A 389 -20.61 -6.17 4.99
CA THR A 389 -21.33 -4.90 5.03
C THR A 389 -22.13 -4.80 6.34
N ALA A 390 -22.86 -5.86 6.67
CA ALA A 390 -23.49 -6.01 7.97
C ALA A 390 -22.51 -6.70 8.94
N ARG A 391 -22.05 -6.01 9.97
CA ARG A 391 -21.10 -6.56 10.96
C ARG A 391 -21.60 -7.80 11.69
N THR A 392 -22.92 -8.01 11.74
CA THR A 392 -23.57 -9.10 12.46
C THR A 392 -23.99 -10.26 11.56
N SER A 393 -23.71 -10.19 10.26
CA SER A 393 -24.16 -11.22 9.31
C SER A 393 -23.16 -11.43 8.19
N THR A 394 -22.94 -12.70 7.84
CA THR A 394 -22.22 -13.07 6.62
C THR A 394 -23.09 -12.93 5.36
N ALA A 395 -24.39 -12.67 5.53
CA ALA A 395 -25.31 -12.38 4.44
C ALA A 395 -25.22 -10.90 4.02
N GLY A 396 -25.55 -10.61 2.75
CA GLY A 396 -25.53 -9.24 2.21
C GLY A 396 -24.18 -8.79 1.63
N GLY A 397 -23.19 -9.69 1.56
CA GLY A 397 -21.91 -9.45 0.90
C GLY A 397 -20.94 -8.59 1.70
N VAL A 398 -19.89 -8.13 1.02
CA VAL A 398 -18.80 -7.35 1.61
C VAL A 398 -18.72 -5.96 1.02
N SER A 399 -18.18 -5.02 1.79
CA SER A 399 -17.85 -3.66 1.36
C SER A 399 -16.37 -3.37 1.62
N VAL A 400 -15.81 -2.38 0.91
CA VAL A 400 -14.47 -1.87 1.19
C VAL A 400 -14.50 -1.14 2.53
N MET A 401 -13.71 -1.60 3.47
CA MET A 401 -13.58 -0.99 4.79
C MET A 401 -12.81 0.33 4.69
N LYS A 402 -13.38 1.37 5.30
CA LYS A 402 -12.78 2.71 5.34
C LYS A 402 -12.23 3.00 6.72
N ALA A 403 -10.99 3.45 6.77
CA ALA A 403 -10.40 3.94 8.01
C ALA A 403 -11.03 5.30 8.40
N ASN A 404 -11.20 5.55 9.70
CA ASN A 404 -11.61 6.86 10.22
C ASN A 404 -10.41 7.80 10.36
N TYR A 405 -9.72 8.06 9.25
CA TYR A 405 -8.55 8.93 9.20
C TYR A 405 -8.69 9.95 8.08
N ARG A 406 -8.23 11.17 8.35
CA ARG A 406 -8.11 12.22 7.34
C ARG A 406 -6.79 12.96 7.46
N VAL A 407 -6.46 13.65 6.40
CA VAL A 407 -5.37 14.61 6.38
C VAL A 407 -5.76 15.81 7.26
N ARG A 408 -4.82 16.27 8.08
CA ARG A 408 -4.94 17.49 8.89
C ARG A 408 -4.97 18.72 7.98
N THR A 409 -5.79 19.69 8.34
CA THR A 409 -5.75 21.03 7.78
C THR A 409 -4.45 21.75 8.19
N ALA A 410 -4.08 22.80 7.46
CA ALA A 410 -2.91 23.61 7.81
C ALA A 410 -2.98 24.16 9.25
N ALA A 411 -4.17 24.57 9.70
CA ALA A 411 -4.37 25.05 11.08
C ALA A 411 -4.13 23.94 12.12
N GLU A 412 -4.60 22.72 11.86
CA GLU A 412 -4.38 21.56 12.74
C GLU A 412 -2.93 21.10 12.77
N ILE A 413 -2.19 21.25 11.66
CA ILE A 413 -0.74 21.03 11.60
C ILE A 413 -0.02 22.01 12.54
N SER A 414 -0.33 23.31 12.43
CA SER A 414 0.24 24.34 13.31
C SER A 414 -0.12 24.11 14.78
N ALA A 415 -1.39 23.81 15.08
CA ALA A 415 -1.86 23.56 16.44
C ALA A 415 -1.20 22.33 17.10
N ALA A 416 -0.84 21.32 16.30
CA ALA A 416 -0.10 20.14 16.76
C ALA A 416 1.44 20.38 16.87
N GLY A 417 1.90 21.61 16.62
CA GLY A 417 3.31 22.00 16.69
C GLY A 417 4.15 21.54 15.50
N TYR A 418 3.54 21.13 14.38
CA TYR A 418 4.23 20.72 13.15
C TYR A 418 4.59 21.91 12.25
N THR A 419 5.09 23.00 12.84
CA THR A 419 5.27 24.29 12.14
C THR A 419 6.48 24.33 11.22
N ASP A 420 7.44 23.42 11.40
CA ASP A 420 8.67 23.29 10.59
C ASP A 420 8.64 22.06 9.67
N ARG A 421 7.46 21.50 9.39
CA ARG A 421 7.26 20.51 8.33
C ARG A 421 7.60 21.16 6.97
N PRO A 422 8.08 20.39 5.97
CA PRO A 422 8.25 20.91 4.61
C PRO A 422 6.95 21.51 4.06
N SER A 423 7.04 22.53 3.19
CA SER A 423 5.85 23.14 2.59
C SER A 423 5.03 22.12 1.80
N ALA A 424 3.72 22.35 1.63
CA ALA A 424 2.86 21.49 0.82
C ALA A 424 3.30 21.39 -0.65
N SER A 425 3.98 22.42 -1.17
CA SER A 425 4.58 22.41 -2.51
C SER A 425 5.78 21.47 -2.64
N VAL A 426 6.49 21.19 -1.55
CA VAL A 426 7.63 20.26 -1.50
C VAL A 426 7.15 18.87 -1.12
N ALA A 427 6.32 18.77 -0.08
CA ALA A 427 5.72 17.54 0.42
C ALA A 427 4.21 17.75 0.62
N PRO A 428 3.37 17.31 -0.34
CA PRO A 428 1.92 17.40 -0.23
C PRO A 428 1.42 16.82 1.09
N TYR A 429 0.33 17.37 1.64
CA TYR A 429 -0.24 16.82 2.87
C TYR A 429 -0.65 15.35 2.70
N GLY A 430 -0.38 14.54 3.72
CA GLY A 430 -0.51 13.10 3.70
C GLY A 430 0.81 12.36 3.46
N SER A 431 1.89 13.10 3.19
CA SER A 431 3.22 12.52 2.96
C SER A 431 3.90 12.02 4.23
N PHE A 432 3.55 12.59 5.39
CA PHE A 432 4.11 12.21 6.67
C PHE A 432 3.05 11.60 7.60
N VAL A 433 3.46 10.71 8.51
CA VAL A 433 2.60 10.16 9.59
C VAL A 433 1.93 11.28 10.38
N GLN A 434 2.64 12.39 10.54
CA GLN A 434 2.22 13.59 11.25
C GLN A 434 1.08 14.34 10.54
N ASP A 435 0.90 14.13 9.23
CA ASP A 435 -0.15 14.78 8.46
C ASP A 435 -1.52 14.16 8.70
N TRP A 436 -1.59 12.96 9.26
CA TRP A 436 -2.83 12.23 9.46
C TRP A 436 -3.38 12.41 10.88
N VAL A 437 -4.70 12.39 10.99
CA VAL A 437 -5.43 12.41 12.25
C VAL A 437 -6.59 11.44 12.21
N PHE A 438 -6.78 10.70 13.31
CA PHE A 438 -7.98 9.91 13.50
C PHE A 438 -9.16 10.84 13.76
N ASP A 439 -10.24 10.64 13.02
CA ASP A 439 -11.46 11.42 13.12
C ASP A 439 -12.65 10.51 12.84
N ALA A 440 -13.35 10.08 13.89
CA ALA A 440 -14.53 9.23 13.76
C ALA A 440 -15.71 9.91 13.05
N SER A 441 -15.68 11.23 12.87
CA SER A 441 -16.76 11.97 12.19
C SER A 441 -16.71 11.84 10.66
N VAL A 442 -15.61 11.33 10.09
CA VAL A 442 -15.48 11.15 8.63
C VAL A 442 -16.31 9.98 8.09
N GLY A 443 -16.94 9.19 8.97
CA GLY A 443 -17.91 8.17 8.59
C GLY A 443 -17.30 6.90 7.99
N GLY A 444 -16.08 6.55 8.41
CA GLY A 444 -15.46 5.25 8.13
C GLY A 444 -15.96 4.13 9.05
N ASP A 445 -15.45 2.93 8.84
CA ASP A 445 -15.94 1.67 9.43
C ASP A 445 -15.09 1.16 10.60
N LEU A 446 -13.95 1.80 10.87
CA LEU A 446 -12.87 1.25 11.70
C LEU A 446 -12.42 2.20 12.81
N ASP A 447 -11.97 1.65 13.92
CA ASP A 447 -11.38 2.42 15.03
C ASP A 447 -9.98 2.96 14.73
N ALA A 448 -9.38 3.62 15.72
CA ALA A 448 -8.05 4.23 15.61
C ALA A 448 -6.92 3.22 15.34
N CYS A 449 -7.11 1.92 15.61
CA CYS A 449 -6.17 0.85 15.26
C CYS A 449 -6.58 0.10 14.00
N ASN A 450 -7.50 0.65 13.22
CA ASN A 450 -7.97 0.09 11.97
C ASN A 450 -8.70 -1.26 12.15
N GLY A 451 -9.38 -1.46 13.28
CA GLY A 451 -10.19 -2.65 13.52
C GLY A 451 -11.64 -2.34 13.91
N ARG A 452 -12.43 -3.41 14.03
CA ARG A 452 -13.83 -3.38 14.48
C ARG A 452 -14.28 -4.75 15.01
N TYR A 453 -15.42 -4.77 15.69
CA TYR A 453 -16.15 -6.01 15.96
C TYR A 453 -17.09 -6.38 14.80
N GLY A 454 -17.06 -7.65 14.42
CA GLY A 454 -18.03 -8.23 13.50
C GLY A 454 -17.79 -9.72 13.27
N VAL A 455 -18.71 -10.35 12.57
CA VAL A 455 -18.56 -11.73 12.09
C VAL A 455 -17.52 -11.80 10.99
N THR A 456 -16.91 -12.96 10.83
CA THR A 456 -15.90 -13.24 9.80
C THR A 456 -16.20 -14.60 9.15
N PRO A 457 -15.58 -14.96 8.01
CA PRO A 457 -15.73 -16.31 7.47
C PRO A 457 -15.38 -17.42 8.48
N GLU A 458 -14.37 -17.18 9.32
CA GLU A 458 -13.88 -18.08 10.36
C GLU A 458 -14.64 -17.93 11.70
N SER A 459 -15.55 -16.97 11.81
CA SER A 459 -16.44 -16.79 12.97
C SER A 459 -17.79 -16.24 12.52
N PRO A 460 -18.59 -17.04 11.80
CA PRO A 460 -19.79 -16.56 11.11
C PRO A 460 -20.95 -16.23 12.06
N ASN A 461 -20.93 -16.81 13.27
CA ASN A 461 -22.01 -16.72 14.25
C ASN A 461 -21.64 -15.91 15.50
N THR A 462 -20.36 -15.56 15.65
CA THR A 462 -19.85 -14.85 16.82
C THR A 462 -19.05 -13.65 16.35
N ALA A 463 -19.47 -12.45 16.77
CA ALA A 463 -18.70 -11.25 16.47
C ALA A 463 -17.38 -11.27 17.25
N VAL A 464 -16.29 -11.04 16.53
CA VAL A 464 -14.93 -11.01 17.07
C VAL A 464 -14.28 -9.70 16.66
N TYR A 465 -13.39 -9.19 17.50
CA TYR A 465 -12.57 -8.06 17.13
C TYR A 465 -11.53 -8.48 16.10
N HIS A 466 -11.35 -7.68 15.05
CA HIS A 466 -10.40 -7.96 13.97
C HIS A 466 -9.92 -6.66 13.32
N TYR A 467 -8.69 -6.71 12.79
CA TYR A 467 -8.07 -5.59 12.09
C TYR A 467 -8.26 -5.71 10.58
N PHE A 468 -8.15 -4.58 9.89
CA PHE A 468 -8.15 -4.50 8.44
C PHE A 468 -6.88 -3.80 7.93
N LEU A 469 -6.40 -4.26 6.78
CA LEU A 469 -5.66 -3.40 5.88
C LEU A 469 -6.65 -2.57 5.04
N THR A 470 -6.28 -1.35 4.71
CA THR A 470 -7.13 -0.40 3.97
C THR A 470 -6.41 0.20 2.77
N ASP A 471 -7.17 0.66 1.78
CA ASP A 471 -6.62 1.36 0.61
C ASP A 471 -6.20 2.80 0.91
N THR A 472 -6.63 3.34 2.05
CA THR A 472 -6.26 4.65 2.59
C THR A 472 -5.47 4.50 3.88
N TYR A 473 -4.83 5.58 4.32
CA TYR A 473 -4.15 5.65 5.62
C TYR A 473 -5.06 5.11 6.75
N PRO A 474 -4.54 4.28 7.67
CA PRO A 474 -3.12 3.98 7.89
C PRO A 474 -2.53 2.90 7.00
N PHE A 475 -3.31 2.35 6.06
CA PHE A 475 -3.01 1.21 5.18
C PHE A 475 -2.80 -0.11 5.94
N ILE A 476 -1.96 -0.08 6.97
CA ILE A 476 -1.68 -1.13 7.95
C ILE A 476 -1.92 -0.53 9.34
N ALA A 477 -2.51 -1.32 10.25
CA ALA A 477 -2.69 -0.90 11.65
C ALA A 477 -1.35 -0.51 12.31
N ARG A 478 -1.34 0.64 13.01
CA ARG A 478 -0.17 1.17 13.75
C ARG A 478 -0.21 0.87 15.24
N CYS A 479 -1.31 0.28 15.68
CA CYS A 479 -1.57 -0.01 17.08
C CYS A 479 -2.46 -1.23 17.20
N VAL A 480 -2.53 -1.73 18.42
CA VAL A 480 -3.36 -2.85 18.82
C VAL A 480 -4.12 -2.51 20.10
N TRP A 481 -5.34 -3.03 20.20
CA TRP A 481 -6.19 -2.93 21.38
C TRP A 481 -6.12 -4.15 22.28
N GLY A 482 -5.42 -5.22 21.88
CA GLY A 482 -5.22 -6.36 22.76
C GLY A 482 -4.44 -5.99 24.03
N SER A 483 -4.81 -6.61 25.15
CA SER A 483 -4.22 -6.34 26.46
C SER A 483 -2.81 -6.92 26.64
N SER A 484 -2.37 -7.82 25.75
CA SER A 484 -1.10 -8.55 25.89
C SER A 484 -0.50 -8.91 24.54
N PRO A 485 -0.20 -7.93 23.67
CA PRO A 485 0.55 -8.19 22.44
C PRO A 485 1.94 -8.74 22.74
N ALA A 486 2.40 -9.63 21.87
CA ALA A 486 3.71 -10.24 21.97
C ALA A 486 4.83 -9.19 21.84
N SER A 487 5.89 -9.34 22.64
CA SER A 487 6.99 -8.37 22.76
C SER A 487 7.75 -8.11 21.46
N TRP A 488 7.77 -9.06 20.52
CA TRP A 488 8.39 -8.87 19.22
C TRP A 488 7.64 -7.84 18.36
N GLY A 489 6.38 -7.50 18.65
CA GLY A 489 5.61 -6.52 17.87
C GLY A 489 6.02 -5.06 18.07
N TYR A 490 7.02 -4.80 18.92
CA TYR A 490 7.40 -3.47 19.41
C TYR A 490 8.85 -3.06 19.12
N THR A 491 9.64 -3.98 18.59
CA THR A 491 11.10 -3.82 18.54
C THR A 491 11.58 -3.92 17.11
N GLN A 492 11.85 -2.78 16.48
CA GLN A 492 12.69 -2.74 15.27
C GLN A 492 14.10 -3.33 15.52
N SER A 493 14.57 -3.35 16.77
CA SER A 493 15.87 -3.90 17.17
C SER A 493 15.97 -5.43 17.15
N ALA A 494 14.90 -6.15 16.84
CA ALA A 494 14.87 -7.62 16.82
C ALA A 494 15.06 -8.24 15.43
N ASN A 495 15.51 -7.46 14.44
CA ASN A 495 15.72 -7.92 13.05
C ASN A 495 17.19 -8.18 12.68
#